data_AF-A0A7W0R5H3-F1
#
_entry.id   AF-A0A7W0R5H3-F1
#
_cell.length_a   1.000
_cell.length_b   1.000
_cell.length_c   1.000
_cell.angle_alpha   90.00
_cell.angle_beta   90.00
_cell.angle_gamma   90.00
#
_symmetry.space_group_name_H-M   'P 1'
#
loop_
_entity.id
_entity.type
_entity.pdbx_description
1 polymer ?
#
loop_
_entity_poly.entity_id
_entity_poly.type
_entity_poly.pdbx_seq_one_letter_code
_entity_poly.pdbx_strand_id
1 'polypeptide(L)'
;MDIVEVLQIRDGLIEQHHVYWGWYSFSLLDDDRRVTDPVGEAGRANLDQAQAVYHQWHERARTGDVAGLLELYTDDATLESPLVTRVLDRADGTLHGKTELGRFFHEGARRRPNDLVRWHREDPFLWNGHTLSWEYRRVTPDGDQIDIAEVMELADGRITDHRVYWGWYGTEHLITNATRQS
;
A
#
# COMPACT_ATOMS: atom_id res chain seq x y z
N MET A 1 0.07 -17.17 11.41
CA MET A 1 -1.15 -17.11 10.58
C MET A 1 -1.43 -15.65 10.52
N ASP A 2 -1.02 -15.05 9.42
CA ASP A 2 -0.99 -13.60 9.31
C ASP A 2 -2.15 -13.24 8.40
N ILE A 3 -3.15 -12.62 9.01
CA ILE A 3 -4.38 -12.22 8.38
C ILE A 3 -4.36 -10.71 8.41
N VAL A 4 -4.49 -10.09 7.25
CA VAL A 4 -4.84 -8.68 7.17
C VAL A 4 -6.35 -8.63 6.95
N GLU A 5 -7.06 -8.12 7.95
CA GLU A 5 -8.49 -7.83 7.85
C GLU A 5 -8.65 -6.33 7.65
N VAL A 6 -9.23 -5.95 6.51
CA VAL A 6 -9.66 -4.58 6.26
C VAL A 6 -11.18 -4.56 6.36
N LEU A 7 -11.67 -3.91 7.40
CA LEU A 7 -13.10 -3.75 7.67
C LEU A 7 -13.49 -2.30 7.37
N GLN A 8 -14.48 -2.10 6.51
CA GLN A 8 -15.16 -0.83 6.35
C GLN A 8 -16.44 -0.86 7.19
N ILE A 9 -16.55 0.07 8.15
CA ILE A 9 -17.69 0.17 9.06
C ILE A 9 -18.46 1.47 8.76
N ARG A 10 -19.78 1.34 8.55
CA ARG A 10 -20.72 2.47 8.42
C ARG A 10 -21.92 2.23 9.32
N ASP A 11 -22.31 3.24 10.09
CA ASP A 11 -23.43 3.20 11.05
C ASP A 11 -23.35 2.03 12.06
N GLY A 12 -22.14 1.67 12.47
CA GLY A 12 -21.90 0.57 13.40
C GLY A 12 -22.07 -0.83 12.79
N LEU A 13 -22.28 -0.92 11.47
CA LEU A 13 -22.37 -2.17 10.73
C LEU A 13 -21.16 -2.32 9.81
N ILE A 14 -20.70 -3.57 9.64
CA ILE A 14 -19.66 -3.89 8.66
C ILE A 14 -20.30 -3.81 7.27
N GLU A 15 -19.89 -2.82 6.49
CA GLU A 15 -20.36 -2.59 5.12
C GLU A 15 -19.54 -3.41 4.12
N GLN A 16 -18.22 -3.52 4.36
CA GLN A 16 -17.31 -4.38 3.59
C GLN A 16 -16.30 -5.05 4.52
N HIS A 17 -16.01 -6.32 4.23
CA HIS A 17 -15.03 -7.10 4.95
C HIS A 17 -14.09 -7.75 3.94
N HIS A 18 -12.85 -7.26 3.89
CA HIS A 18 -11.80 -7.82 3.05
C HIS A 18 -10.84 -8.60 3.95
N VAL A 19 -10.79 -9.90 3.74
CA VAL A 19 -9.83 -10.77 4.42
C VAL A 19 -8.78 -11.19 3.41
N TYR A 20 -7.54 -10.81 3.67
CA TYR A 20 -6.40 -11.17 2.84
C TYR A 20 -5.65 -12.34 3.47
N TRP A 21 -5.46 -13.40 2.70
CA TRP A 21 -4.83 -14.65 3.11
C TRP A 21 -3.59 -14.89 2.23
N GLY A 22 -2.47 -15.28 2.84
CA GLY A 22 -1.27 -15.72 2.12
C GLY A 22 -1.31 -17.19 1.69
N TRP A 23 -0.57 -17.53 0.63
CA TRP A 23 -0.45 -18.89 0.04
C TRP A 23 -0.02 -19.99 1.02
N TYR A 24 0.67 -19.65 2.12
CA TYR A 24 1.05 -20.59 3.17
C TYR A 24 -0.15 -21.19 3.95
N SER A 25 -1.37 -20.74 3.68
CA SER A 25 -2.60 -21.24 4.32
C SER A 25 -3.18 -22.50 3.65
N PHE A 26 -2.69 -22.89 2.46
CA PHE A 26 -3.30 -23.96 1.66
C PHE A 26 -2.92 -25.40 2.04
N SER A 27 -2.03 -25.63 3.01
CA SER A 27 -1.71 -26.99 3.45
C SER A 27 -2.78 -27.66 4.33
N LEU A 28 -3.98 -27.06 4.46
CA LEU A 28 -5.08 -27.59 5.27
C LEU A 28 -6.41 -27.79 4.51
N LEU A 29 -6.47 -27.52 3.20
CA LEU A 29 -7.68 -27.76 2.40
C LEU A 29 -7.30 -28.40 1.06
N ASP A 30 -7.03 -29.71 1.10
CA ASP A 30 -7.39 -30.57 -0.03
C ASP A 30 -8.93 -30.63 -0.07
N ASP A 31 -9.56 -29.74 -0.85
CA ASP A 31 -10.84 -30.06 -1.49
C ASP A 31 -10.95 -29.27 -2.82
N ASP A 32 -11.11 -30.04 -3.88
CA ASP A 32 -11.06 -29.68 -5.29
C ASP A 32 -12.28 -28.82 -5.70
N ARG A 33 -12.25 -27.53 -5.36
CA ARG A 33 -13.21 -26.55 -5.89
C ARG A 33 -12.48 -25.35 -6.48
N ARG A 34 -12.20 -25.45 -7.79
CA ARG A 34 -11.94 -24.28 -8.64
C ARG A 34 -13.16 -23.36 -8.59
N VAL A 35 -13.09 -22.30 -7.79
CA VAL A 35 -13.97 -21.15 -7.95
C VAL A 35 -13.55 -20.45 -9.25
N THR A 36 -14.38 -20.57 -10.27
CA THR A 36 -14.20 -19.85 -11.53
C THR A 36 -14.68 -18.41 -11.33
N ASP A 37 -13.73 -17.48 -11.21
CA ASP A 37 -14.04 -16.04 -11.25
C ASP A 37 -14.37 -15.59 -12.68
N PRO A 38 -15.41 -14.75 -12.88
CA PRO A 38 -15.92 -14.40 -14.22
C PRO A 38 -15.21 -13.20 -14.89
N VAL A 39 -13.97 -12.88 -14.51
CA VAL A 39 -13.20 -11.79 -15.15
C VAL A 39 -12.07 -12.41 -15.98
N GLY A 40 -12.12 -12.17 -17.30
CA GLY A 40 -11.29 -12.83 -18.30
C GLY A 40 -9.78 -12.74 -18.05
N GLU A 41 -9.04 -13.73 -18.56
CA GLU A 41 -7.60 -13.93 -18.35
C GLU A 41 -6.69 -12.78 -18.84
N ALA A 42 -7.20 -11.84 -19.64
CA ALA A 42 -6.42 -10.71 -20.15
C ALA A 42 -6.37 -9.56 -19.13
N GLY A 43 -5.16 -9.19 -18.69
CA GLY A 43 -4.92 -8.06 -17.79
C GLY A 43 -4.44 -8.44 -16.38
N ARG A 44 -4.47 -9.72 -15.99
CA ARG A 44 -4.00 -10.16 -14.67
C ARG A 44 -2.48 -10.17 -14.61
N ALA A 45 -1.91 -9.48 -13.61
CA ALA A 45 -0.49 -9.62 -13.32
C ALA A 45 -0.16 -11.05 -12.85
N ASN A 46 1.07 -11.51 -13.07
CA ASN A 46 1.57 -12.78 -12.54
C ASN A 46 2.44 -12.55 -11.29
N LEU A 47 2.86 -13.65 -10.64
CA LEU A 47 3.67 -13.59 -9.42
C LEU A 47 5.02 -12.87 -9.65
N ASP A 48 5.68 -13.08 -10.78
CA ASP A 48 6.95 -12.44 -11.10
C ASP A 48 6.79 -10.92 -11.24
N GLN A 49 5.70 -10.47 -11.86
CA GLN A 49 5.34 -9.06 -11.96
C GLN A 49 5.03 -8.46 -10.60
N ALA A 50 4.26 -9.17 -9.76
CA ALA A 50 3.95 -8.72 -8.41
C ALA A 50 5.23 -8.58 -7.55
N GLN A 51 6.12 -9.57 -7.63
CA GLN A 51 7.43 -9.52 -6.98
C GLN A 51 8.29 -8.36 -7.51
N ALA A 52 8.29 -8.12 -8.81
CA ALA A 52 9.00 -7.02 -9.42
C ALA A 52 8.47 -5.66 -8.92
N VAL A 53 7.16 -5.48 -8.85
CA VAL A 53 6.53 -4.27 -8.29
C VAL A 53 6.90 -4.11 -6.81
N TYR A 54 6.79 -5.18 -6.00
CA TYR A 54 7.13 -5.16 -4.57
C TYR A 54 8.55 -4.65 -4.31
N HIS A 55 9.54 -5.16 -5.05
CA HIS A 55 10.94 -4.75 -4.89
C HIS A 55 11.21 -3.36 -5.48
N GLN A 56 10.75 -3.09 -6.69
CA GLN A 56 11.05 -1.84 -7.38
C GLN A 56 10.38 -0.65 -6.72
N TRP A 57 9.13 -0.80 -6.27
CA TRP A 57 8.42 0.28 -5.59
C TRP A 57 9.18 0.73 -4.34
N HIS A 58 9.62 -0.22 -3.53
CA HIS A 58 10.39 0.07 -2.31
C HIS A 58 11.70 0.76 -2.60
N GLU A 59 12.49 0.25 -3.54
CA GLU A 59 13.78 0.86 -3.86
C GLU A 59 13.62 2.28 -4.42
N ARG A 60 12.66 2.48 -5.33
CA ARG A 60 12.40 3.80 -5.94
C ARG A 60 11.84 4.78 -4.90
N ALA A 61 10.93 4.34 -4.03
CA ALA A 61 10.44 5.15 -2.91
C ALA A 61 11.56 5.50 -1.92
N ARG A 62 12.37 4.52 -1.50
CA ARG A 62 13.47 4.70 -0.56
C ARG A 62 14.52 5.67 -1.10
N THR A 63 14.86 5.58 -2.39
CA THR A 63 15.87 6.43 -3.05
C THR A 63 15.33 7.77 -3.55
N GLY A 64 14.01 7.97 -3.56
CA GLY A 64 13.39 9.20 -4.06
C GLY A 64 13.33 9.30 -5.58
N ASP A 65 13.41 8.17 -6.30
CA ASP A 65 13.24 8.09 -7.75
C ASP A 65 11.76 8.22 -8.13
N VAL A 66 11.28 9.45 -8.22
CA VAL A 66 9.88 9.75 -8.56
C VAL A 66 9.54 9.33 -9.99
N ALA A 67 10.45 9.55 -10.94
CA ALA A 67 10.22 9.19 -12.33
C ALA A 67 10.03 7.68 -12.47
N GLY A 68 10.93 6.91 -11.85
CA GLY A 68 10.77 5.47 -11.75
C GLY A 68 9.49 5.08 -11.02
N LEU A 69 9.16 5.68 -9.87
CA LEU A 69 7.92 5.33 -9.16
C LEU A 69 6.69 5.42 -10.08
N LEU A 70 6.58 6.50 -10.86
CA LEU A 70 5.46 6.71 -11.77
C LEU A 70 5.40 5.71 -12.92
N GLU A 71 6.52 5.10 -13.32
CA GLU A 71 6.51 4.01 -14.30
C GLU A 71 5.78 2.76 -13.79
N LEU A 72 5.73 2.56 -12.48
CA LEU A 72 5.03 1.41 -11.89
C LEU A 72 3.51 1.58 -11.90
N TYR A 73 2.97 2.78 -12.09
CA TYR A 73 1.53 3.03 -12.08
C TYR A 73 0.94 3.08 -13.49
N THR A 74 -0.34 2.75 -13.65
CA THR A 74 -1.12 3.11 -14.84
C THR A 74 -1.35 4.62 -14.89
N ASP A 75 -1.75 5.14 -16.05
CA ASP A 75 -1.89 6.60 -16.24
C ASP A 75 -3.03 7.19 -15.38
N ASP A 76 -4.06 6.40 -15.14
CA ASP A 76 -5.27 6.69 -14.38
C ASP A 76 -5.24 6.17 -12.94
N ALA A 77 -4.10 5.67 -12.47
CA ALA A 77 -4.00 5.01 -11.17
C ALA A 77 -4.43 5.91 -10.01
N THR A 78 -5.00 5.30 -8.97
CA THR A 78 -5.39 5.98 -7.74
C THR A 78 -4.40 5.72 -6.61
N LEU A 79 -4.23 6.70 -5.71
CA LEU A 79 -3.52 6.52 -4.45
C LEU A 79 -4.32 7.12 -3.30
N GLU A 80 -4.59 6.33 -2.27
CA GLU A 80 -5.26 6.76 -1.06
C GLU A 80 -4.33 6.64 0.15
N SER A 81 -4.10 7.75 0.85
CA SER A 81 -3.35 7.74 2.11
C SER A 81 -3.69 8.95 2.99
N PRO A 82 -3.78 8.77 4.32
CA PRO A 82 -3.91 9.92 5.23
C PRO A 82 -2.71 10.87 5.14
N LEU A 83 -1.53 10.40 4.72
CA LEU A 83 -0.34 11.23 4.53
C LEU A 83 -0.51 12.29 3.43
N VAL A 84 -1.31 12.00 2.40
CA VAL A 84 -1.59 12.92 1.28
C VAL A 84 -2.12 14.25 1.80
N THR A 85 -3.03 14.21 2.77
CA THR A 85 -3.64 15.41 3.38
C THR A 85 -2.57 16.35 3.96
N ARG A 86 -1.48 15.79 4.49
CA ARG A 86 -0.41 16.55 5.16
C ARG A 86 0.68 17.01 4.21
N VAL A 87 1.04 16.17 3.25
CA VAL A 87 2.07 16.52 2.26
C VAL A 87 1.55 17.58 1.31
N LEU A 88 0.30 17.46 0.86
CA LEU A 88 -0.29 18.38 -0.11
C LEU A 88 -1.18 19.47 0.49
N ASP A 89 -1.37 19.48 1.81
CA ASP A 89 -2.22 20.43 2.52
C ASP A 89 -3.64 20.49 1.92
N ARG A 90 -4.32 19.33 1.90
CA ARG A 90 -5.66 19.15 1.34
C ARG A 90 -6.54 18.31 2.27
N ALA A 91 -7.86 18.48 2.16
CA ALA A 91 -8.83 17.79 3.02
C ALA A 91 -9.01 16.30 2.67
N ASP A 92 -8.78 15.92 1.41
CA ASP A 92 -9.00 14.57 0.90
C ASP A 92 -7.66 13.83 0.70
N GLY A 93 -7.62 12.55 1.10
CA GLY A 93 -6.44 11.69 1.02
C GLY A 93 -6.26 10.95 -0.32
N THR A 94 -7.14 11.18 -1.29
CA THR A 94 -7.19 10.45 -2.56
C THR A 94 -6.51 11.22 -3.69
N LEU A 95 -5.67 10.56 -4.46
CA LEU A 95 -5.02 11.10 -5.66
C LEU A 95 -5.48 10.35 -6.89
N HIS A 96 -5.61 11.06 -8.02
CA HIS A 96 -5.99 10.48 -9.30
C HIS A 96 -4.96 10.78 -10.39
N GLY A 97 -4.42 9.73 -10.98
CA GLY A 97 -3.52 9.77 -12.12
C GLY A 97 -2.11 10.28 -11.79
N LYS A 98 -1.20 10.02 -12.73
CA LYS A 98 0.25 10.25 -12.53
C LYS A 98 0.64 11.69 -12.20
N THR A 99 -0.14 12.67 -12.64
CA THR A 99 0.13 14.08 -12.34
C THR A 99 0.00 14.37 -10.85
N GLU A 100 -1.07 13.90 -10.20
CA GLU A 100 -1.27 14.12 -8.77
C GLU A 100 -0.31 13.26 -7.93
N LEU A 101 -0.14 12.00 -8.31
CA LEU A 101 0.84 11.08 -7.70
C LEU A 101 2.25 11.68 -7.75
N GLY A 102 2.65 12.22 -8.91
CA GLY A 102 3.96 12.82 -9.10
C GLY A 102 4.20 14.03 -8.19
N ARG A 103 3.19 14.89 -8.03
CA ARG A 103 3.26 16.03 -7.09
C ARG A 103 3.47 15.53 -5.65
N PHE A 104 2.71 14.52 -5.23
CA PHE A 104 2.85 13.92 -3.90
C PHE A 104 4.23 13.32 -3.66
N PHE A 105 4.73 12.51 -4.59
CA PHE A 105 6.05 11.87 -4.45
C PHE A 105 7.20 12.88 -4.47
N HIS A 106 7.14 13.93 -5.29
CA HIS A 106 8.14 14.99 -5.28
C HIS A 106 8.15 15.76 -3.95
N GLU A 107 6.98 16.13 -3.42
CA GLU A 107 6.90 16.80 -2.14
C GLU A 107 7.36 15.90 -0.98
N GLY A 108 7.00 14.61 -1.02
CA GLY A 108 7.48 13.61 -0.06
C GLY A 108 9.00 13.40 -0.11
N ALA A 109 9.62 13.45 -1.29
CA ALA A 109 11.07 13.35 -1.45
C ALA A 109 11.80 14.61 -0.95
N ARG A 110 11.24 15.81 -1.19
CA ARG A 110 11.82 17.10 -0.77
C ARG A 110 11.83 17.29 0.74
N ARG A 111 10.81 16.82 1.46
CA ARG A 111 10.63 17.05 2.90
C ARG A 111 11.42 16.08 3.81
N ARG A 112 12.53 15.48 3.34
CA ARG A 112 13.37 14.55 4.12
C ARG A 112 14.49 15.28 4.88
N PRO A 113 14.87 14.85 6.11
CA PRO A 113 14.68 13.51 6.68
C PRO A 113 13.46 13.46 7.60
N ASN A 114 12.42 12.75 7.17
CA ASN A 114 11.30 12.48 8.04
C ASN A 114 11.65 11.21 8.83
N ASP A 115 11.85 11.34 10.15
CA ASP A 115 11.92 10.22 11.10
C ASP A 115 10.67 9.30 11.00
N LEU A 116 9.65 9.78 10.28
CA LEU A 116 8.38 9.13 10.00
C LEU A 116 8.45 7.96 9.00
N VAL A 117 9.56 7.70 8.32
CA VAL A 117 9.63 6.51 7.44
C VAL A 117 11.00 5.89 7.49
N ARG A 118 11.19 4.97 8.45
CA ARG A 118 12.22 3.95 8.26
C ARG A 118 11.68 2.95 7.25
N TRP A 119 12.49 2.61 6.26
CA TRP A 119 12.14 1.69 5.18
C TRP A 119 12.57 0.27 5.54
N HIS A 120 12.39 -0.15 6.80
CA HIS A 120 12.76 -1.49 7.21
C HIS A 120 11.56 -2.43 7.05
N ARG A 121 11.75 -3.49 6.27
CA ARG A 121 10.81 -4.61 6.16
C ARG A 121 11.59 -5.90 5.93
N GLU A 122 11.16 -6.97 6.57
CA GLU A 122 11.76 -8.31 6.43
C GLU A 122 10.76 -9.33 5.87
N ASP A 123 9.46 -9.04 5.98
CA ASP A 123 8.41 -9.99 5.65
C ASP A 123 8.17 -10.08 4.13
N PRO A 124 7.76 -11.26 3.63
CA PRO A 124 7.35 -11.41 2.25
C PRO A 124 6.03 -10.68 1.99
N PHE A 125 5.78 -10.37 0.73
CA PHE A 125 4.48 -9.87 0.29
C PHE A 125 3.44 -10.99 0.21
N LEU A 126 2.16 -10.60 0.26
CA LEU A 126 1.01 -11.43 -0.06
C LEU A 126 0.55 -11.12 -1.49
N TRP A 127 0.18 -12.18 -2.23
CA TRP A 127 -0.30 -12.07 -3.61
C TRP A 127 -1.40 -13.09 -3.88
N ASN A 128 -2.49 -12.65 -4.50
CA ASN A 128 -3.64 -13.51 -4.83
C ASN A 128 -3.99 -13.58 -6.34
N GLY A 129 -3.13 -13.04 -7.22
CA GLY A 129 -3.40 -12.95 -8.66
C GLY A 129 -3.96 -11.60 -9.12
N HIS A 130 -4.28 -10.69 -8.20
CA HIS A 130 -4.77 -9.34 -8.48
C HIS A 130 -4.22 -8.30 -7.50
N THR A 131 -4.24 -8.63 -6.22
CA THR A 131 -3.86 -7.77 -5.11
C THR A 131 -2.50 -8.17 -4.54
N LEU A 132 -1.60 -7.19 -4.44
CA LEU A 132 -0.30 -7.26 -3.78
C LEU A 132 -0.37 -6.49 -2.46
N SER A 133 0.04 -7.09 -1.35
CA SER A 133 0.06 -6.39 -0.06
C SER A 133 1.24 -6.77 0.83
N TRP A 134 1.67 -5.86 1.70
CA TRP A 134 2.71 -6.10 2.70
C TRP A 134 2.62 -5.10 3.84
N GLU A 135 3.42 -5.33 4.88
CA GLU A 135 3.49 -4.46 6.05
C GLU A 135 4.91 -3.93 6.28
N TYR A 136 4.97 -2.73 6.83
CA TYR A 136 6.12 -2.20 7.53
C TYR A 136 5.77 -2.23 9.02
N ARG A 137 6.27 -3.22 9.75
CA ARG A 137 5.99 -3.35 11.18
C ARG A 137 6.70 -2.25 11.98
N ARG A 138 6.07 -1.76 13.06
CA ARG A 138 6.65 -0.71 13.91
C ARG A 138 7.99 -1.13 14.51
N VAL A 139 8.06 -2.32 15.08
CA VAL A 139 9.27 -2.78 15.78
C VAL A 139 10.28 -3.23 14.75
N THR A 140 11.43 -2.55 14.71
CA THR A 140 12.58 -2.91 13.87
C THR A 140 13.79 -3.22 14.76
N PRO A 141 14.84 -3.87 14.23
CA PRO A 141 16.09 -4.07 14.98
C PRO A 141 16.71 -2.77 15.52
N ASP A 142 16.51 -1.65 14.83
CA ASP A 142 17.10 -0.35 15.17
C ASP A 142 16.13 0.58 15.95
N GLY A 143 15.03 0.02 16.47
CA GLY A 143 13.99 0.74 17.20
C GLY A 143 12.69 0.90 16.43
N ASP A 144 11.86 1.84 16.85
CA ASP A 144 10.53 2.03 16.27
C ASP A 144 10.57 2.76 14.92
N GLN A 145 9.70 2.34 14.01
CA GLN A 145 9.31 3.05 12.79
C GLN A 145 7.79 3.27 12.76
N ILE A 146 7.33 4.06 11.79
CA ILE A 146 5.89 4.16 11.53
C ILE A 146 5.39 2.84 10.95
N ASP A 147 4.37 2.29 11.59
CA ASP A 147 3.65 1.12 11.11
C ASP A 147 2.67 1.49 10.00
N ILE A 148 2.86 0.88 8.83
CA ILE A 148 1.94 0.99 7.70
C ILE A 148 1.71 -0.37 7.05
N ALA A 149 0.53 -0.54 6.45
CA ALA A 149 0.23 -1.61 5.52
C ALA A 149 -0.05 -1.00 4.14
N GLU A 150 0.54 -1.58 3.09
CA GLU A 150 0.30 -1.17 1.71
C GLU A 150 -0.47 -2.26 0.97
N VAL A 151 -1.47 -1.82 0.21
CA VAL A 151 -2.32 -2.69 -0.62
C VAL A 151 -2.39 -2.10 -2.01
N MET A 152 -1.95 -2.87 -3.00
CA MET A 152 -1.93 -2.50 -4.41
C MET A 152 -2.76 -3.47 -5.24
N GLU A 153 -3.52 -2.94 -6.19
CA GLU A 153 -4.12 -3.73 -7.27
C GLU A 153 -3.25 -3.59 -8.53
N LEU A 154 -2.99 -4.72 -9.19
CA LEU A 154 -2.10 -4.77 -10.34
C LEU A 154 -2.83 -5.22 -11.61
N ALA A 155 -2.63 -4.46 -12.69
CA ALA A 155 -2.99 -4.85 -14.05
C ALA A 155 -1.74 -4.82 -14.94
N ASP A 156 -1.46 -5.93 -15.64
CA ASP A 156 -0.30 -6.08 -16.52
C ASP A 156 1.05 -5.67 -15.89
N GLY A 157 1.21 -5.93 -14.59
CA GLY A 157 2.41 -5.58 -13.81
C GLY A 157 2.55 -4.09 -13.48
N ARG A 158 1.47 -3.31 -13.62
CA ARG A 158 1.38 -1.90 -13.19
C ARG A 158 0.30 -1.75 -12.13
N ILE A 159 0.51 -0.80 -11.23
CA ILE A 159 -0.39 -0.46 -10.14
C ILE A 159 -1.56 0.36 -10.67
N THR A 160 -2.79 -0.10 -10.45
CA THR A 160 -4.02 0.65 -10.74
C THR A 160 -4.54 1.37 -9.51
N ASP A 161 -4.45 0.74 -8.34
CA ASP A 161 -4.98 1.27 -7.09
C ASP A 161 -3.97 1.02 -5.99
N HIS A 162 -3.65 2.05 -5.20
CA HIS A 162 -2.71 1.96 -4.11
C HIS A 162 -3.29 2.58 -2.84
N ARG A 163 -3.46 1.77 -1.79
CA ARG A 163 -3.94 2.21 -0.48
C ARG A 163 -2.84 2.02 0.56
N VAL A 164 -2.60 3.06 1.36
CA VAL A 164 -1.64 3.03 2.47
C VAL A 164 -2.39 3.24 3.78
N TYR A 165 -2.48 2.19 4.57
CA TYR A 165 -3.09 2.20 5.90
C TYR A 165 -2.03 2.46 6.95
N TRP A 166 -2.34 3.32 7.91
CA TRP A 166 -1.42 3.72 8.97
C TRP A 166 -1.90 3.14 10.29
N GLY A 167 -0.98 2.56 11.05
CA GLY A 167 -1.27 2.17 12.41
C GLY A 167 -1.39 3.38 13.35
N TRP A 168 -1.69 3.09 14.61
CA TRP A 168 -2.00 4.14 15.60
C TRP A 168 -0.80 5.07 15.86
N TYR A 169 0.42 4.54 15.88
CA TYR A 169 1.64 5.31 16.16
C TYR A 169 1.93 6.30 15.05
N GLY A 170 1.79 5.87 13.79
CA GLY A 170 1.80 6.75 12.62
C GLY A 170 0.71 7.81 12.64
N THR A 171 -0.50 7.40 12.98
CA THR A 171 -1.66 8.32 13.03
C THR A 171 -1.47 9.42 14.08
N GLU A 172 -0.96 9.09 15.28
CA GLU A 172 -0.64 10.09 16.30
C GLU A 172 0.43 11.09 15.84
N HIS A 173 1.43 10.62 15.10
CA HIS A 173 2.46 11.50 14.52
C HIS A 173 1.90 12.43 13.46
N LEU A 174 0.96 11.94 12.63
CA LEU A 174 0.22 12.80 11.72
C LEU A 174 -0.54 13.86 12.53
N ILE A 175 -1.38 13.47 13.49
CA ILE A 175 -2.21 14.38 14.29
C ILE A 175 -1.35 15.44 15.03
N THR A 176 -0.32 15.02 15.76
CA THR A 176 0.52 15.90 16.60
C THR A 176 1.28 16.95 15.77
N ASN A 177 1.65 16.62 14.53
CA ASN A 177 2.27 17.59 13.64
C ASN A 177 1.28 18.61 13.05
N ALA A 178 -0.04 18.35 13.04
CA ALA A 178 -1.03 19.36 12.66
C ALA A 178 -1.18 20.45 13.72
N THR A 179 -1.23 20.08 15.00
CA THR A 179 -1.43 21.02 16.11
C THR A 179 -0.23 21.91 16.40
N ARG A 180 0.95 21.64 15.81
CA ARG A 180 2.13 22.52 15.91
C ARG A 180 2.22 23.57 14.80
N GLN A 181 1.38 23.49 13.78
CA GLN A 181 1.33 24.44 12.65
C GLN A 181 0.15 25.44 12.73
N SER A 182 -0.71 25.31 13.75
CA SER A 182 -1.81 26.23 14.08
C SER A 182 -1.44 27.18 15.21
#